data_AF-A0AAD7GV02-F1
#
_entry.id   AF-A0AAD7GV02-F1
#
_cell.length_a   1.000
_cell.length_b   1.000
_cell.length_c   1.000
_cell.angle_alpha   90.00
_cell.angle_beta   90.00
_cell.angle_gamma   90.00
#
_symmetry.space_group_name_H-M   'P 1'
#
loop_
_entity.id
_entity.type
_entity.pdbx_description
1 polymer ?
#
loop_
_entity_poly.entity_id
_entity_poly.type
_entity_poly.pdbx_seq_one_letter_code
_entity_poly.pdbx_strand_id
1 'polypeptide(L)'
;MLDSNSHHPHWDLLTKTPTCEEDFELHDVFISNGLILVTPPDVPTHISGNVIDLGFCTPSLFMAITATVDPSLCVGSDHLPIHYTLDFEVTISKSIKFNSDKMDLDTYLGTLRELLNGRPLPVISTPEELDDAVDFLNEVIIAAMVGSTPRHTSSSMSKRWWS
;
A
#
# COMPACT_ATOMS: atom_id res chain seq x y z
N MET A 1 2.23 -12.07 -6.85
CA MET A 1 2.59 -13.28 -7.60
C MET A 1 2.14 -14.46 -6.78
N LEU A 2 1.44 -15.40 -7.41
CA LEU A 2 0.86 -16.59 -6.82
C LEU A 2 1.24 -17.76 -7.72
N ASP A 3 1.89 -18.79 -7.19
CA ASP A 3 1.92 -20.10 -7.82
C ASP A 3 0.59 -20.79 -7.51
N SER A 4 -0.33 -20.78 -8.47
CA SER A 4 -1.69 -21.28 -8.27
C SER A 4 -1.82 -22.76 -8.58
N ASN A 5 -0.90 -23.33 -9.38
CA ASN A 5 -1.07 -24.62 -10.04
C ASN A 5 -2.44 -24.76 -10.75
N SER A 6 -3.05 -23.63 -11.13
CA SER A 6 -4.41 -23.56 -11.66
C SER A 6 -4.39 -23.33 -13.17
N HIS A 7 -5.31 -23.97 -13.87
CA HIS A 7 -5.40 -23.93 -15.33
C HIS A 7 -6.71 -23.27 -15.75
N HIS A 8 -6.62 -22.13 -16.44
CA HIS A 8 -7.82 -21.45 -16.94
C HIS A 8 -7.57 -20.81 -18.31
N PRO A 9 -8.54 -20.85 -19.23
CA PRO A 9 -8.42 -20.25 -20.58
C PRO A 9 -8.10 -18.75 -20.59
N HIS A 10 -8.28 -18.05 -19.46
CA HIS A 10 -7.94 -16.62 -19.36
C HIS A 10 -6.43 -16.35 -19.37
N TRP A 11 -5.62 -17.30 -18.89
CA TRP A 11 -4.15 -17.16 -18.84
C TRP A 11 -3.39 -18.23 -19.62
N ASP A 12 -4.04 -19.37 -19.94
CA ASP A 12 -3.45 -20.46 -20.71
C ASP A 12 -4.48 -21.09 -21.66
N LEU A 13 -4.60 -20.55 -22.88
CA LEU A 13 -5.47 -21.09 -23.94
C LEU A 13 -4.94 -22.39 -24.54
N LEU A 14 -3.63 -22.62 -24.43
CA LEU A 14 -2.93 -23.74 -25.04
C LEU A 14 -2.67 -24.89 -24.07
N THR A 15 -3.14 -24.77 -22.82
CA THR A 15 -2.96 -25.79 -21.80
C THR A 15 -3.45 -27.14 -22.29
N LYS A 16 -2.61 -28.16 -22.06
CA LYS A 16 -2.97 -29.57 -22.27
C LYS A 16 -3.46 -30.22 -20.98
N THR A 17 -3.32 -29.52 -19.86
CA THR A 17 -3.73 -30.00 -18.55
C THR A 17 -5.24 -29.78 -18.41
N PRO A 18 -6.01 -30.79 -17.99
CA PRO A 18 -7.43 -30.63 -17.74
C PRO A 18 -7.70 -29.57 -16.68
N THR A 19 -8.68 -28.69 -16.92
CA THR A 19 -9.18 -27.72 -15.96
C THR A 19 -10.18 -28.38 -15.00
N CYS A 20 -10.20 -27.97 -13.74
CA CYS A 20 -11.19 -28.37 -12.73
C CYS A 20 -12.11 -27.21 -12.32
N GLU A 21 -13.12 -27.48 -11.51
CA GLU A 21 -14.10 -26.48 -11.07
C GLU A 21 -13.44 -25.37 -10.24
N GLU A 22 -12.47 -25.75 -9.40
CA GLU A 22 -11.71 -24.85 -8.55
C GLU A 22 -10.90 -23.81 -9.35
N ASP A 23 -10.50 -24.12 -10.59
CA ASP A 23 -9.82 -23.17 -11.47
C ASP A 23 -10.73 -21.99 -11.85
N PHE A 24 -12.01 -22.27 -12.08
CA PHE A 24 -13.01 -21.25 -12.40
C PHE A 24 -13.41 -20.46 -11.15
N GLU A 25 -13.56 -21.13 -10.01
CA GLU A 25 -13.83 -20.45 -8.73
C GLU A 25 -12.71 -19.46 -8.38
N LEU A 26 -11.45 -19.85 -8.59
CA LEU A 26 -10.31 -18.97 -8.36
C LEU A 26 -10.34 -17.75 -9.29
N HIS A 27 -10.64 -17.96 -10.57
CA HIS A 27 -10.82 -16.88 -11.53
C HIS A 27 -11.95 -15.91 -11.13
N ASP A 28 -13.09 -16.43 -10.66
CA ASP A 28 -14.22 -15.63 -10.20
C ASP A 28 -13.87 -14.81 -8.95
N VAL A 29 -13.05 -15.34 -8.04
CA VAL A 29 -12.51 -14.58 -6.90
C VAL A 29 -11.68 -13.39 -7.39
N PHE A 30 -10.83 -13.55 -8.40
CA PHE A 30 -10.04 -12.44 -8.93
C PHE A 30 -10.91 -11.38 -9.59
N ILE A 31 -11.87 -11.78 -10.43
CA ILE A 31 -12.79 -10.85 -11.09
C ILE A 31 -13.66 -10.10 -10.08
N SER A 32 -14.24 -10.80 -9.10
CA SER A 32 -15.12 -10.19 -8.09
C SER A 32 -14.39 -9.17 -7.21
N ASN A 33 -13.07 -9.30 -7.05
CA ASN A 33 -12.22 -8.33 -6.36
C ASN A 33 -11.64 -7.25 -7.28
N GLY A 34 -12.04 -7.21 -8.56
CA GLY A 34 -11.58 -6.22 -9.54
C GLY A 34 -10.09 -6.34 -9.87
N LEU A 35 -9.50 -7.52 -9.71
CA LEU A 35 -8.10 -7.77 -10.02
C LEU A 35 -7.92 -8.03 -11.52
N ILE A 36 -6.86 -7.46 -12.10
CA ILE A 36 -6.52 -7.59 -13.51
C ILE A 36 -5.25 -8.44 -13.63
N LEU A 37 -5.28 -9.45 -14.50
CA LEU A 37 -4.12 -10.27 -14.80
C LEU A 37 -3.05 -9.41 -15.48
N VAL A 38 -1.84 -9.42 -14.90
CA VAL A 38 -0.66 -8.73 -15.48
C VAL A 38 0.35 -9.70 -16.06
N THR A 39 0.29 -10.97 -15.66
CA THR A 39 1.18 -11.99 -16.26
C THR A 39 0.78 -12.19 -17.72
N PRO A 40 1.75 -12.22 -18.66
CA PRO A 40 1.42 -12.40 -20.07
C PRO A 40 0.66 -13.72 -20.28
N PRO A 41 -0.54 -13.69 -20.87
CA PRO A 41 -1.27 -14.90 -21.18
C PRO A 41 -0.50 -15.72 -22.22
N ASP A 42 -0.64 -17.05 -22.16
CA ASP A 42 -0.03 -18.02 -23.07
C ASP A 42 1.51 -18.02 -23.10
N VAL A 43 2.16 -17.34 -22.15
CA VAL A 43 3.62 -17.37 -21.98
C VAL A 43 3.95 -18.31 -20.82
N PRO A 44 4.58 -19.47 -21.09
CA PRO A 44 4.86 -20.46 -20.06
C PRO A 44 5.61 -19.88 -18.87
N THR A 45 5.15 -20.19 -17.67
CA THR A 45 5.85 -19.88 -16.40
C THR A 45 6.50 -21.12 -15.80
N HIS A 46 6.30 -22.29 -16.42
CA HIS A 46 6.90 -23.55 -16.01
C HIS A 46 7.54 -24.25 -17.23
N ILE A 47 8.63 -24.99 -17.04
CA ILE A 47 9.37 -25.68 -18.13
C ILE A 47 8.51 -26.69 -18.91
N SER A 48 7.42 -27.18 -18.31
CA SER A 48 6.43 -28.06 -18.97
C SER A 48 5.55 -27.34 -20.00
N GLY A 49 5.66 -26.00 -20.10
CA GLY A 49 4.88 -25.21 -21.04
C GLY A 49 3.57 -24.64 -20.48
N ASN A 50 3.30 -24.79 -19.18
CA ASN A 50 2.08 -24.30 -18.54
C ASN A 50 2.25 -22.86 -18.02
N VAL A 51 1.14 -22.12 -17.94
CA VAL A 51 1.04 -20.83 -17.24
C VAL A 51 0.34 -21.03 -15.90
N ILE A 52 1.11 -21.15 -14.82
CA ILE A 52 0.60 -21.48 -13.47
C ILE A 52 1.07 -20.48 -12.40
N ASP A 53 2.02 -19.62 -12.73
CA ASP A 53 2.47 -18.53 -11.88
C ASP A 53 1.79 -17.24 -12.32
N LEU A 54 0.89 -16.72 -11.49
CA LEU A 54 0.00 -15.63 -11.85
C LEU A 54 0.31 -14.36 -11.05
N GLY A 55 0.36 -13.24 -11.76
CA GLY A 55 0.45 -11.89 -11.22
C GLY A 55 -0.81 -11.13 -11.54
N PHE A 56 -1.36 -10.45 -10.54
CA PHE A 56 -2.53 -9.59 -10.66
C PHE A 56 -2.26 -8.21 -10.06
N CYS A 57 -2.96 -7.19 -10.53
CA CYS A 57 -2.94 -5.85 -9.95
C CYS A 57 -4.34 -5.23 -9.86
N THR A 58 -4.46 -4.14 -9.12
CA THR A 58 -5.67 -3.30 -9.15
C THR A 58 -5.70 -2.45 -10.43
N PRO A 59 -6.88 -1.96 -10.85
CA PRO A 59 -6.99 -1.12 -12.05
C PRO A 59 -6.13 0.15 -12.00
N SER A 60 -5.93 0.71 -10.80
CA SER A 60 -5.08 1.88 -10.57
C SER A 60 -3.59 1.66 -10.89
N LEU A 61 -3.11 0.41 -10.83
CA LEU A 61 -1.72 0.06 -11.07
C LEU A 61 -1.49 -0.53 -12.47
N PHE A 62 -2.55 -0.93 -13.18
CA PHE A 62 -2.45 -1.67 -14.43
C PHE A 62 -1.66 -0.94 -15.53
N MET A 63 -1.79 0.38 -15.61
CA MET A 63 -1.04 1.19 -16.59
C MET A 63 0.41 1.46 -16.20
N ALA A 64 0.76 1.25 -14.93
CA ALA A 64 2.08 1.48 -14.38
C ALA A 64 2.90 0.19 -14.27
N ILE A 65 2.33 -0.98 -14.58
CA ILE A 65 3.01 -2.27 -14.42
C ILE A 65 3.19 -2.96 -15.76
N THR A 66 4.38 -3.52 -15.96
CA THR A 66 4.68 -4.43 -17.07
C THR A 66 5.25 -5.71 -16.50
N ALA A 67 4.81 -6.86 -16.99
CA ALA A 67 5.35 -8.16 -16.60
C ALA A 67 5.90 -8.90 -17.81
N THR A 68 7.04 -9.57 -17.62
CA THR A 68 7.68 -10.40 -18.64
C THR A 68 8.21 -11.66 -18.00
N VAL A 69 7.96 -12.83 -18.60
CA VAL A 69 8.66 -14.06 -18.21
C VAL A 69 10.08 -13.98 -18.76
N ASP A 70 11.08 -14.14 -17.90
CA ASP A 70 12.49 -14.06 -18.26
C ASP A 70 13.24 -15.35 -17.88
N PRO A 71 13.33 -16.31 -18.82
CA PRO A 71 14.08 -17.55 -18.61
C PRO A 71 15.57 -17.35 -18.34
N SER A 72 16.16 -16.20 -18.71
CA SER A 72 17.59 -15.95 -18.50
C SER A 72 17.97 -15.77 -17.02
N LEU A 73 16.98 -15.44 -16.18
CA LEU A 73 17.13 -15.31 -14.73
C LEU A 73 16.92 -16.65 -14.00
N CYS A 74 16.62 -17.73 -14.72
CA CYS A 74 16.36 -19.02 -14.10
C CYS A 74 17.64 -19.63 -13.50
N VAL A 75 17.58 -19.97 -12.21
CA VAL A 75 18.71 -20.54 -11.43
C VAL A 75 18.56 -22.03 -11.16
N GLY A 76 18.03 -22.77 -12.12
CA GLY A 76 17.83 -24.23 -12.02
C GLY A 76 16.49 -24.67 -11.43
N SER A 77 15.53 -23.75 -11.33
CA SER A 77 14.13 -24.05 -11.01
C SER A 77 13.39 -24.57 -12.25
N ASP A 78 12.35 -25.37 -12.06
CA ASP A 78 11.38 -25.74 -13.08
C ASP A 78 10.34 -24.63 -13.34
N HIS A 79 10.21 -23.67 -12.42
CA HIS A 79 9.51 -22.41 -12.65
C HIS A 79 10.42 -21.35 -13.30
N LEU A 80 9.85 -20.61 -14.25
CA LEU A 80 10.48 -19.51 -14.98
C LEU A 80 10.21 -18.18 -14.26
N PRO A 81 11.24 -17.36 -14.00
CA PRO A 81 11.06 -16.07 -13.33
C PRO A 81 10.14 -15.13 -14.11
N ILE A 82 9.29 -14.40 -13.39
CA ILE A 82 8.53 -13.27 -13.94
C ILE A 82 9.11 -11.98 -13.41
N HIS A 83 9.57 -11.14 -14.32
CA HIS A 83 10.07 -9.81 -14.03
C HIS A 83 8.94 -8.78 -14.15
N TYR A 84 8.68 -8.07 -13.06
CA TYR A 84 7.73 -6.96 -13.01
C TYR A 84 8.47 -5.62 -12.99
N THR A 85 8.16 -4.76 -13.95
CA THR A 85 8.58 -3.35 -13.95
C THR A 85 7.42 -2.49 -13.51
N LEU A 86 7.66 -1.61 -12.54
CA LEU A 86 6.66 -0.66 -12.03
C LEU A 86 7.13 0.76 -12.33
N ASP A 87 6.40 1.47 -13.17
CA ASP A 87 6.64 2.86 -13.56
C ASP A 87 5.64 3.77 -12.86
N PHE A 88 6.02 4.25 -11.67
CA PHE A 88 5.23 5.22 -10.92
C PHE A 88 6.11 6.33 -10.36
N GLU A 89 5.56 7.54 -10.37
CA GLU A 89 6.18 8.68 -9.69
C GLU A 89 6.09 8.47 -8.16
N VAL A 90 7.24 8.26 -7.54
CA VAL A 90 7.33 8.17 -6.08
C VAL A 90 7.13 9.57 -5.50
N THR A 91 5.90 9.91 -5.15
CA THR A 91 5.65 11.08 -4.31
C THR A 91 6.10 10.74 -2.90
N ILE A 92 7.28 11.23 -2.50
CA ILE A 92 7.72 11.16 -1.10
C ILE A 92 6.81 12.09 -0.30
N SER A 93 5.74 11.54 0.26
CA SER A 93 4.87 12.30 1.16
C SER A 93 5.64 12.63 2.43
N LYS A 94 5.53 13.89 2.89
CA LYS A 94 6.06 14.28 4.20
C LYS A 94 5.35 13.44 5.26
N SER A 95 6.11 12.88 6.21
CA SER A 95 5.53 12.07 7.28
C SER A 95 4.44 12.85 8.01
N ILE A 96 3.28 12.24 8.18
CA ILE A 96 2.21 12.78 9.01
C ILE A 96 2.57 12.73 10.51
N LYS A 97 3.59 11.95 10.90
CA LYS A 97 4.00 11.78 12.30
C LYS A 97 4.93 12.89 12.76
N PHE A 98 4.60 13.51 13.89
CA PHE A 98 5.46 14.44 14.60
C PHE A 98 6.57 13.70 15.34
N ASN A 99 7.76 14.30 15.41
CA ASN A 99 8.86 13.82 16.21
C ASN A 99 8.88 14.56 17.55
N SER A 100 8.21 14.00 18.56
CA SER A 100 8.09 14.60 19.90
C SER A 100 9.43 14.84 20.57
N ASP A 101 10.45 14.02 20.27
CA ASP A 101 11.79 14.15 20.86
C ASP A 101 12.50 15.44 20.41
N LYS A 102 12.02 16.06 19.33
CA LYS A 102 12.55 17.32 18.76
C LYS A 102 11.59 18.49 18.91
N MET A 103 10.57 18.37 19.75
CA MET A 103 9.65 19.47 20.05
C MET A 103 10.38 20.62 20.74
N ASP A 104 10.17 21.84 20.25
CA ASP A 104 10.50 23.05 21.00
C ASP A 104 9.40 23.28 22.04
N LEU A 105 9.69 22.91 23.28
CA LEU A 105 8.73 22.97 24.38
C LEU A 105 8.30 24.40 24.71
N ASP A 106 9.20 25.37 24.61
CA ASP A 106 8.89 26.77 24.93
C ASP A 106 7.94 27.36 23.88
N THR A 107 8.22 27.10 22.60
CA THR A 107 7.32 27.48 21.51
C THR A 107 5.96 26.78 21.65
N TYR A 108 5.94 25.48 21.94
CA TYR A 108 4.70 24.71 22.12
C TYR A 108 3.82 25.28 23.25
N LEU A 109 4.40 25.49 24.43
CA LEU A 109 3.69 26.01 25.59
C LEU A 109 3.28 27.47 25.39
N GLY A 110 4.10 28.27 24.70
CA GLY A 110 3.76 29.64 24.32
C GLY A 110 2.51 29.69 23.45
N THR A 111 2.47 28.90 22.37
CA THR A 111 1.32 28.81 21.48
C THR A 111 0.08 28.28 22.19
N LEU A 112 0.20 27.24 23.01
CA LEU A 112 -0.93 26.74 23.81
C LEU A 112 -1.52 27.82 24.72
N ARG A 113 -0.67 28.55 25.44
CA ARG A 113 -1.13 29.62 26.34
C ARG A 113 -1.83 30.72 25.57
N GLU A 114 -1.32 31.10 24.40
CA GLU A 114 -1.92 32.12 23.54
C GLU A 114 -3.31 31.69 23.05
N LEU A 115 -3.43 30.46 22.52
CA LEU A 115 -4.68 29.93 21.98
C LEU A 115 -5.76 29.73 23.06
N LEU A 116 -5.35 29.42 24.28
CA LEU A 116 -6.24 29.26 25.44
C LEU A 116 -6.50 30.58 26.18
N ASN A 117 -5.76 31.65 25.88
CA ASN A 117 -5.87 32.90 26.62
C ASN A 117 -7.27 33.51 26.48
N GLY A 118 -7.87 33.93 27.60
CA GLY A 118 -9.20 34.56 27.62
C GLY A 118 -10.36 33.62 27.29
N ARG A 119 -10.12 32.31 27.13
CA ARG A 119 -11.18 31.32 26.94
C ARG A 119 -11.74 30.87 28.30
N PRO A 120 -13.06 30.96 28.54
CA PRO A 120 -13.66 30.39 29.74
C PRO A 120 -13.56 28.86 29.70
N LEU A 121 -13.49 28.22 30.88
CA LEU A 121 -13.65 26.77 30.96
C LEU A 121 -15.06 26.40 30.51
N PRO A 122 -15.22 25.43 29.58
CA PRO A 122 -16.54 25.02 29.11
C PRO A 122 -17.33 24.41 30.27
N VAL A 123 -18.60 24.80 30.37
CA VAL A 123 -19.57 24.16 31.27
C VAL A 123 -20.32 23.13 30.43
N ILE A 124 -20.04 21.85 30.67
CA ILE A 124 -20.54 20.75 29.84
C ILE A 124 -21.80 20.19 30.50
N SER A 125 -22.93 20.32 29.82
CA SER A 125 -24.25 19.84 30.25
C SER A 125 -24.87 18.84 29.28
N THR A 126 -24.40 18.80 28.02
CA THR A 126 -24.85 17.84 27.02
C THR A 126 -23.69 17.07 26.37
N PRO A 127 -23.95 15.90 25.75
CA PRO A 127 -22.95 15.17 24.96
C PRO A 127 -22.36 15.99 23.80
N GLU A 128 -23.18 16.81 23.14
CA GLU A 128 -22.73 17.65 22.03
C GLU A 128 -21.75 18.72 22.50
N GLU A 129 -22.01 19.34 23.66
CA GLU A 129 -21.09 20.29 24.29
C GLU A 129 -19.76 19.66 24.71
N LEU A 130 -19.76 18.35 25.00
CA LEU A 130 -18.54 17.60 25.28
C LEU A 130 -17.72 17.39 24.01
N ASP A 131 -18.37 16.96 22.92
CA ASP A 131 -17.71 16.74 21.63
C ASP A 131 -17.11 18.05 21.10
N ASP A 132 -17.85 19.15 21.15
CA ASP A 132 -17.37 20.49 20.76
C ASP A 132 -16.14 20.92 21.58
N ALA A 133 -16.13 20.64 22.89
CA ALA A 133 -15.01 20.97 23.76
C ALA A 133 -13.77 20.11 23.45
N VAL A 134 -13.97 18.83 23.11
CA VAL A 134 -12.91 17.89 22.74
C VAL A 134 -12.31 18.28 21.39
N ASP A 135 -13.14 18.59 20.40
CA ASP A 135 -12.71 19.00 19.07
C ASP A 135 -11.87 20.28 19.15
N PHE A 136 -12.34 21.28 19.89
CA PHE A 136 -11.57 22.49 20.15
C PHE A 136 -10.22 22.20 20.81
N LEU A 137 -10.19 21.35 21.83
CA LEU A 137 -8.94 21.00 22.52
C LEU A 137 -7.95 20.30 21.57
N ASN A 138 -8.45 19.39 20.74
CA ASN A 138 -7.65 18.70 19.72
C ASN A 138 -7.08 19.70 18.70
N GLU A 139 -7.90 20.63 18.20
CA GLU A 139 -7.46 21.67 17.27
C GLU A 139 -6.32 22.51 17.87
N VAL A 140 -6.47 22.94 19.12
CA VAL A 140 -5.45 23.74 19.83
C VAL A 140 -4.15 22.97 20.02
N ILE A 141 -4.22 21.70 20.43
CA ILE A 141 -3.05 20.84 20.60
C ILE A 141 -2.35 20.64 19.25
N ILE A 142 -3.10 20.30 18.20
CA ILE A 142 -2.54 20.07 16.87
C ILE A 142 -1.90 21.34 16.32
N ALA A 143 -2.55 22.50 16.47
CA ALA A 143 -2.02 23.78 16.02
C ALA A 143 -0.69 24.11 16.72
N ALA A 144 -0.61 23.91 18.04
CA ALA A 144 0.62 24.09 18.79
C ALA A 144 1.71 23.10 18.35
N MET A 145 1.36 21.84 18.08
CA MET A 145 2.31 20.83 17.57
C MET A 145 2.85 21.18 16.18
N VAL A 146 2.01 21.69 15.27
CA VAL A 146 2.43 22.06 13.90
C VAL A 146 3.50 23.15 13.90
N GLY A 147 3.41 24.13 14.80
CA GLY A 147 4.38 25.23 14.89
C GLY A 147 5.66 24.89 15.66
N SER A 148 5.61 23.94 16.59
CA SER A 148 6.69 23.66 17.55
C SER A 148 7.43 22.35 17.32
N THR A 149 6.82 21.40 16.59
CA THR A 149 7.32 20.03 16.49
C THR A 149 7.60 19.67 15.04
N PRO A 150 8.87 19.35 14.69
CA PRO A 150 9.17 18.91 13.34
C PRO A 150 8.54 17.55 13.06
N ARG A 151 8.19 17.30 11.80
CA ARG A 151 7.71 15.99 11.34
C ARG A 151 8.89 15.03 11.21
N HIS A 152 8.63 13.73 11.37
CA HIS A 152 9.64 12.72 11.08
C HIS A 152 10.09 12.83 9.62
N THR A 153 11.40 12.86 9.40
CA THR A 153 11.97 12.72 8.08
C THR A 153 12.29 11.26 7.84
N SER A 154 12.00 10.76 6.63
CA SER A 154 12.59 9.51 6.18
C SER A 154 14.12 9.69 6.17
N SER A 155 14.81 8.84 6.92
CA SER A 155 16.27 8.86 6.95
C SER A 155 16.80 8.23 5.66
N SER A 156 17.76 8.87 4.99
CA SER A 156 18.50 8.22 3.89
C SER A 156 19.25 6.96 4.35
N MET A 157 19.43 6.78 5.67
CA MET A 157 20.02 5.60 6.29
C MET A 157 19.00 4.54 6.71
N SER A 158 17.69 4.74 6.51
CA SER A 158 16.74 3.65 6.72
C SER A 158 16.98 2.58 5.64
N LYS A 159 17.74 1.54 6.00
CA LYS A 159 18.00 0.41 5.11
C LYS A 159 16.68 -0.30 4.83
N ARG A 160 16.42 -0.59 3.56
CA ARG A 160 15.36 -1.51 3.17
C ARG A 160 15.72 -2.88 3.76
N TRP A 161 14.74 -3.56 4.36
CA TRP A 161 14.95 -4.86 5.00
C TRP A 161 15.06 -6.00 3.99
N TRP A 162 14.76 -5.73 2.72
CA TRP A 162 15.06 -6.61 1.61
C TRP A 162 16.26 -6.04 0.83
N SER A 163 17.34 -6.79 0.85
CA SER A 163 18.51 -6.65 -0.03
C SER A 163 19.01 -8.04 -0.35
#